data_AF-A0A3M0YYP9-F1
#
_entry.id   AF-A0A3M0YYP9-F1
#
_cell.length_a   1.000
_cell.length_b   1.000
_cell.length_c   1.000
_cell.angle_alpha   90.00
_cell.angle_beta   90.00
_cell.angle_gamma   90.00
#
_symmetry.space_group_name_H-M   'P 1'
#
loop_
_entity.id
_entity.type
_entity.pdbx_description
1 polymer ?
#
loop_
_entity_poly.entity_id
_entity_poly.type
_entity_poly.pdbx_seq_one_letter_code
_entity_poly.pdbx_strand_id
1 'polypeptide(L)'
;EALDKLLAEKGTEVSALIALDVDDEEIVKRILKRGETSGRPDDNDESIIRKRIEVYKKETAPVFAYYAEKGKAHKVHGIGSIEEIFGRLCALIDQLVEA
;
A
#
# COMPACT_ATOMS: atom_id res chain seq x y z
N GLU A 1 -10.35 -12.90 -3.21
CA GLU A 1 -11.16 -14.03 -3.72
C GLU A 1 -11.09 -14.24 -5.23
N ALA A 2 -11.58 -13.31 -6.06
CA ALA A 2 -11.55 -13.50 -7.52
C ALA A 2 -10.12 -13.66 -8.05
N LEU A 3 -9.17 -12.88 -7.50
CA LEU A 3 -7.76 -13.00 -7.82
C LEU A 3 -7.18 -14.36 -7.41
N ASP A 4 -7.49 -14.85 -6.20
CA ASP A 4 -7.05 -16.14 -5.71
C ASP A 4 -7.51 -17.29 -6.62
N LYS A 5 -8.76 -17.25 -7.08
CA LYS A 5 -9.31 -18.24 -8.02
C LYS A 5 -8.55 -18.20 -9.35
N LEU A 6 -8.35 -17.00 -9.90
CA LEU A 6 -7.62 -16.81 -11.16
C LEU A 6 -6.17 -17.32 -11.07
N LEU A 7 -5.49 -17.08 -9.95
CA LEU A 7 -4.12 -17.53 -9.74
C LEU A 7 -4.07 -19.05 -9.56
N ALA A 8 -5.03 -19.62 -8.84
CA ALA A 8 -5.13 -21.07 -8.66
C ALA A 8 -5.36 -21.81 -9.99
N GLU A 9 -6.18 -21.27 -10.90
CA GLU A 9 -6.34 -21.80 -12.27
C GLU A 9 -5.02 -21.83 -13.06
N LYS A 10 -4.07 -20.95 -12.71
CA LYS A 10 -2.74 -20.88 -13.32
C LYS A 10 -1.68 -21.65 -12.52
N GLY A 11 -2.05 -22.35 -11.45
CA GLY A 11 -1.10 -23.05 -10.58
C GLY A 11 -0.20 -22.11 -9.78
N THR A 12 -0.69 -20.90 -9.48
CA THR A 12 0.05 -19.87 -8.72
C THR A 12 -0.80 -19.37 -7.57
N GLU A 13 -0.21 -18.57 -6.68
CA GLU A 13 -0.94 -17.91 -5.60
C GLU A 13 -0.30 -16.57 -5.26
N VAL A 14 -1.03 -15.74 -4.51
CA VAL A 14 -0.42 -14.60 -3.84
C VAL A 14 0.47 -15.11 -2.73
N SER A 15 1.77 -14.86 -2.80
CA SER A 15 2.73 -15.21 -1.74
C SER A 15 2.63 -14.23 -0.56
N ALA A 16 2.54 -12.94 -0.86
CA ALA A 16 2.45 -11.89 0.15
C ALA A 16 1.73 -10.64 -0.37
N LEU A 17 1.09 -9.92 0.56
CA LEU A 17 0.60 -8.56 0.39
C LEU A 17 1.43 -7.66 1.30
N ILE A 18 2.09 -6.66 0.70
CA ILE A 18 2.92 -5.71 1.45
C ILE A 18 2.26 -4.33 1.39
N ALA A 19 1.89 -3.79 2.55
CA ALA A 19 1.27 -2.48 2.68
C ALA A 19 2.25 -1.49 3.31
N LEU A 20 2.48 -0.34 2.66
CA LEU A 20 3.21 0.77 3.24
C LEU A 20 2.31 1.51 4.24
N ASP A 21 2.67 1.47 5.51
CA ASP A 21 1.94 2.14 6.60
C ASP A 21 2.47 3.56 6.78
N VAL A 22 1.61 4.54 6.48
CA VAL A 22 1.92 5.97 6.49
C VAL A 22 0.73 6.71 7.09
N ASP A 23 1.01 7.66 7.99
CA ASP A 23 -0.01 8.51 8.58
C ASP A 23 -0.72 9.38 7.53
N ASP A 24 -2.04 9.55 7.69
CA ASP A 24 -2.87 10.33 6.75
C ASP A 24 -2.33 11.75 6.54
N GLU A 25 -1.85 12.39 7.60
CA GLU A 25 -1.31 13.75 7.51
C GLU A 25 -0.03 13.83 6.67
N GLU A 26 0.82 12.81 6.74
CA GLU A 26 2.01 12.72 5.90
C GLU A 26 1.64 12.43 4.44
N ILE A 27 0.60 11.62 4.19
CA ILE A 27 0.05 11.39 2.84
C ILE A 27 -0.50 12.69 2.27
N VAL A 28 -1.31 13.43 3.03
CA VAL A 28 -1.89 14.72 2.62
C VAL A 28 -0.77 15.69 2.25
N LYS A 29 0.22 15.86 3.12
CA LYS A 29 1.38 16.72 2.89
C LYS A 29 2.14 16.35 1.61
N ARG A 30 2.38 15.06 1.38
CA ARG A 30 3.09 14.58 0.17
C ARG A 30 2.28 14.84 -1.11
N ILE A 31 0.97 14.68 -1.07
CA ILE A 31 0.12 14.90 -2.24
C ILE A 31 -0.02 16.40 -2.54
N LEU A 32 -0.20 17.26 -1.53
CA LEU A 32 -0.21 18.72 -1.72
C LEU A 32 1.10 19.20 -2.36
N LYS A 33 2.25 18.73 -1.85
CA LYS A 33 3.56 19.04 -2.44
C LYS A 33 3.67 18.56 -3.89
N ARG A 34 3.04 17.43 -4.25
CA ARG A 34 2.98 16.95 -5.64
C ARG A 34 2.10 17.86 -6.50
N GLY A 35 1.04 18.44 -5.96
CA GLY A 35 0.16 19.39 -6.65
C GLY A 35 0.89 20.61 -7.21
N GLU A 36 1.94 21.06 -6.51
CA GLU A 36 2.76 22.21 -6.89
C GLU A 36 3.46 22.05 -8.26
N THR A 37 3.83 20.81 -8.65
CA THR A 37 4.65 20.56 -9.84
C THR A 37 4.03 19.59 -10.84
N SER A 38 3.01 18.82 -10.46
CA SER A 38 2.51 17.70 -11.27
C SER A 38 1.49 18.10 -12.35
N GLY A 39 0.94 19.32 -12.29
CA GLY A 39 -0.17 19.74 -13.16
C GLY A 39 -1.48 19.00 -12.87
N ARG A 40 -1.55 18.25 -11.76
CA ARG A 40 -2.74 17.51 -11.34
C ARG A 40 -3.66 18.40 -10.49
N PRO A 41 -4.85 18.78 -10.98
CA PRO A 41 -5.74 19.66 -10.23
C PRO A 41 -6.31 19.01 -8.96
N ASP A 42 -6.47 17.68 -8.96
CA ASP A 42 -6.98 16.90 -7.82
C ASP A 42 -5.99 16.77 -6.64
N ASP A 43 -4.74 17.17 -6.84
CA ASP A 43 -3.70 17.14 -5.81
C ASP A 43 -3.52 18.51 -5.11
N ASN A 44 -4.32 19.52 -5.47
CA ASN A 44 -4.27 20.87 -4.87
C ASN A 44 -5.37 21.14 -3.83
N ASP A 45 -6.33 20.23 -3.68
CA ASP A 45 -7.46 20.38 -2.77
C ASP A 45 -7.39 19.32 -1.67
N GLU A 46 -7.14 19.75 -0.44
CA GLU A 46 -7.05 18.87 0.72
C GLU A 46 -8.34 18.06 0.94
N SER A 47 -9.52 18.62 0.67
CA SER A 47 -10.78 17.92 0.83
C SER A 47 -10.92 16.74 -0.14
N ILE A 48 -10.45 16.92 -1.40
CA ILE A 48 -10.40 15.84 -2.40
C ILE A 48 -9.40 14.77 -1.97
N ILE A 49 -8.22 15.17 -1.48
CA ILE A 49 -7.19 14.24 -1.01
C ILE A 49 -7.71 13.40 0.16
N ARG A 50 -8.31 14.03 1.17
CA ARG A 50 -8.90 13.33 2.33
C ARG A 50 -10.02 12.40 1.91
N LYS A 51 -10.86 12.81 0.95
CA LYS A 51 -11.91 11.93 0.43
C LYS A 51 -11.33 10.70 -0.26
N ARG A 52 -10.24 10.85 -1.03
CA ARG A 52 -9.52 9.71 -1.64
C ARG A 52 -8.93 8.77 -0.60
N ILE A 53 -8.38 9.30 0.49
CA ILE A 53 -7.86 8.48 1.61
C ILE A 53 -9.00 7.70 2.27
N GLU A 54 -10.15 8.32 2.53
CA GLU A 54 -11.33 7.65 3.09
C GLU A 54 -11.81 6.49 2.20
N VAL A 55 -11.95 6.74 0.89
CA VAL A 55 -12.35 5.72 -0.09
C VAL A 55 -11.33 4.58 -0.12
N TYR A 56 -10.03 4.91 -0.16
CA TYR A 56 -8.96 3.92 -0.12
C TYR A 56 -9.06 3.04 1.12
N LYS A 57 -9.27 3.61 2.32
CA LYS A 57 -9.46 2.84 3.55
C LYS A 57 -10.68 1.95 3.48
N LYS A 58 -11.80 2.47 3.00
CA LYS A 58 -13.06 1.72 2.89
C LYS A 58 -12.95 0.53 1.93
N GLU A 59 -12.28 0.71 0.80
CA GLU A 59 -12.27 -0.28 -0.28
C GLU A 59 -11.05 -1.21 -0.22
N THR A 60 -9.92 -0.74 0.32
CA THR A 60 -8.64 -1.48 0.33
C THR A 60 -8.36 -2.16 1.66
N ALA A 61 -8.81 -1.62 2.80
CA ALA A 61 -8.62 -2.29 4.09
C ALA A 61 -9.23 -3.71 4.15
N PRO A 62 -10.39 -4.00 3.52
CA PRO A 62 -10.91 -5.36 3.44
C PRO A 62 -9.96 -6.34 2.72
N VAL A 63 -9.21 -5.86 1.72
CA VAL A 63 -8.23 -6.69 1.01
C VAL A 63 -7.05 -7.05 1.92
N PHE A 64 -6.57 -6.09 2.72
CA PHE A 64 -5.54 -6.36 3.71
C PHE A 64 -6.03 -7.38 4.74
N ALA A 65 -7.22 -7.18 5.30
CA ALA A 65 -7.82 -8.11 6.27
C ALA A 65 -7.94 -9.53 5.71
N TYR A 66 -8.42 -9.65 4.46
CA TYR A 66 -8.54 -10.93 3.76
C TYR A 66 -7.22 -11.70 3.65
N TYR A 67 -6.11 -11.03 3.32
CA TYR A 67 -4.80 -11.69 3.27
C TYR A 67 -4.13 -11.83 4.64
N ALA A 68 -4.50 -11.00 5.63
CA ALA A 68 -4.03 -11.11 7.00
C ALA A 68 -4.55 -12.40 7.66
N GLU A 69 -5.82 -12.74 7.45
CA GLU A 69 -6.42 -14.01 7.92
C GLU A 69 -5.72 -15.25 7.34
N LYS A 70 -5.06 -15.10 6.18
CA LYS A 70 -4.28 -16.15 5.52
C LYS A 70 -2.80 -16.14 5.90
N GLY A 71 -2.38 -15.26 6.80
CA GLY A 71 -0.97 -15.10 7.19
C GLY A 71 -0.08 -14.50 6.11
N LYS A 72 -0.65 -13.82 5.11
CA LYS A 72 0.06 -13.30 3.93
C LYS A 72 0.19 -11.77 3.89
N ALA A 73 -0.45 -11.05 4.80
CA ALA A 73 -0.43 -9.58 4.81
C ALA A 73 0.61 -9.04 5.78
N HIS A 74 1.46 -8.14 5.29
CA HIS A 74 2.58 -7.54 6.03
C HIS A 74 2.53 -6.03 5.90
N LYS A 75 2.75 -5.34 7.01
CA LYS A 75 2.92 -3.88 7.04
C LYS A 75 4.39 -3.53 7.06
N VAL A 76 4.77 -2.53 6.26
CA VAL A 76 6.09 -1.92 6.27
C VAL A 76 5.94 -0.44 6.53
N HIS A 77 6.70 0.10 7.48
CA HIS A 77 6.63 1.54 7.76
C HIS A 77 7.07 2.34 6.51
N GLY A 78 6.25 3.28 6.06
CA GLY A 78 6.42 4.01 4.80
C GLY A 78 6.92 5.45 4.95
N ILE A 79 7.46 5.79 6.12
CA ILE A 79 8.09 7.08 6.41
C ILE A 79 9.61 6.89 6.49
N GLY A 80 10.36 7.83 5.90
CA GLY A 80 11.82 7.78 5.76
C GLY A 80 12.26 8.17 4.34
N SER A 81 13.56 8.06 4.07
CA SER A 81 14.10 8.18 2.72
C SER A 81 13.65 7.01 1.84
N ILE A 82 13.77 7.17 0.52
CA ILE A 82 13.45 6.09 -0.43
C ILE A 82 14.33 4.87 -0.16
N GLU A 83 15.61 5.08 0.12
CA GLU A 83 16.59 4.04 0.41
C GLU A 83 16.23 3.29 1.70
N GLU A 84 15.78 3.98 2.75
CA GLU A 84 15.35 3.36 4.00
C GLU A 84 14.06 2.53 3.83
N ILE A 85 13.09 3.05 3.06
CA ILE A 85 11.86 2.31 2.74
C ILE A 85 12.20 1.08 1.89
N PHE A 86 13.05 1.25 0.87
CA PHE A 86 13.51 0.16 0.00
C PHE A 86 14.24 -0.93 0.80
N GLY A 87 15.15 -0.55 1.69
CA GLY A 87 15.86 -1.51 2.55
C GLY A 87 14.92 -2.34 3.43
N ARG A 88 13.87 -1.71 3.99
CA ARG A 88 12.84 -2.44 4.75
C ARG A 88 12.02 -3.40 3.89
N LEU A 89 11.69 -3.00 2.66
CA LEU A 89 10.98 -3.86 1.72
C LEU A 89 11.82 -5.07 1.32
N CYS A 90 13.11 -4.85 0.99
CA CYS A 90 14.04 -5.95 0.69
C CYS A 90 14.16 -6.91 1.87
N ALA A 91 14.42 -6.41 3.08
CA ALA A 91 14.56 -7.25 4.25
C ALA A 91 13.30 -8.12 4.52
N LEU A 92 12.10 -7.56 4.32
CA LEU A 92 10.86 -8.33 4.43
C LEU A 92 10.76 -9.40 3.32
N ILE A 93 11.06 -9.04 2.07
CA ILE A 93 10.97 -9.97 0.95
C ILE A 93 11.96 -11.12 1.12
N ASP A 94 13.20 -10.83 1.53
CA ASP A 94 14.23 -11.84 1.78
C ASP A 94 13.76 -12.84 2.85
N GLN A 95 13.19 -12.35 3.95
CA GLN A 95 12.59 -13.20 5.00
C GLN A 95 11.46 -14.09 4.49
N LEU A 96 10.66 -13.62 3.53
CA LEU A 96 9.55 -14.38 2.96
C LEU A 96 9.99 -15.40 1.91
N VAL A 97 11.14 -15.20 1.27
CA VAL A 97 11.71 -16.13 0.28
C VAL A 97 12.53 -17.23 0.96
N GLU A 98 13.14 -16.93 2.11
CA GLU A 98 13.94 -17.89 2.90
C GLU A 98 13.12 -18.79 3.83
N ALA A 99 11.86 -18.44 4.11
CA ALA A 99 10.93 -19.18 4.98
C ALA A 99 10.20 -20.31 4.24
#